data_AF-A0A6P8F946-F1
#
_entry.id   AF-A0A6P8F946-F1
#
_cell.length_a   1.000
_cell.length_b   1.000
_cell.length_c   1.000
_cell.angle_alpha   90.00
_cell.angle_beta   90.00
_cell.angle_gamma   90.00
#
_symmetry.space_group_name_H-M   'P 1'
#
loop_
_entity.id
_entity.type
_entity.pdbx_description
1 polymer ?
#
loop_
_entity_poly.entity_id
_entity_poly.type
_entity_poly.pdbx_seq_one_letter_code
_entity_poly.pdbx_strand_id
1 'polypeptide(L)'
;MYESINEKFNAFFPNEGEGYDEGSVREKVERFSVCSISVTEGYSNPAAMTHILRFLKAEEAKLKHFIYREIAQKKKEIYASITDSIKEEMVPGYNKAEECVGTGSMLVKQTVLKQHTESLKHTMFNKAKNRMLTSFRHLTKSIEIMLREKLLEAMAHALTKSNFPFSMDVSAEIRELERLSALTDE
;
A
#
# COMPACT_ATOMS: atom_id res chain seq x y z
N MET A 1 3.76 3.77 -24.54
CA MET A 1 4.55 3.82 -23.28
C MET A 1 4.23 2.63 -22.35
N TYR A 2 2.97 2.19 -22.24
CA TYR A 2 2.59 1.00 -21.49
C TYR A 2 2.91 -0.34 -22.18
N GLU A 3 3.12 -0.35 -23.50
CA GLU A 3 3.43 -1.58 -24.26
C GLU A 3 4.82 -2.17 -23.99
N SER A 4 5.76 -1.41 -23.41
CA SER A 4 7.11 -1.91 -23.06
C SER A 4 7.21 -2.44 -21.64
N ILE A 5 6.08 -2.54 -20.93
CA ILE A 5 6.05 -3.10 -19.58
C ILE A 5 6.14 -4.62 -19.71
N ASN A 6 7.29 -5.16 -19.31
CA ASN A 6 7.64 -6.58 -19.30
C ASN A 6 6.47 -7.47 -18.83
N GLU A 7 6.18 -8.55 -19.54
CA GLU A 7 5.13 -9.52 -19.18
C GLU A 7 5.28 -10.03 -17.75
N LYS A 8 6.53 -10.29 -17.29
CA LYS A 8 6.79 -10.68 -15.90
C LYS A 8 6.30 -9.63 -14.90
N PHE A 9 6.44 -8.35 -15.24
CA PHE A 9 5.98 -7.28 -14.37
C PHE A 9 4.45 -7.17 -14.33
N ASN A 10 3.78 -7.36 -15.47
CA ASN A 10 2.32 -7.40 -15.51
C ASN A 10 1.78 -8.60 -14.73
N ALA A 11 2.45 -9.76 -14.79
CA ALA A 11 2.08 -10.94 -14.00
C ALA A 11 2.20 -10.69 -12.48
N PHE A 12 3.27 -10.01 -12.03
CA PHE A 12 3.37 -9.67 -10.59
C PHE A 12 2.33 -8.62 -10.15
N PHE A 13 1.80 -7.83 -11.08
CA PHE A 13 0.97 -6.67 -10.79
C PHE A 13 -0.06 -6.38 -11.91
N PRO A 14 -1.15 -7.15 -11.98
CA PRO A 14 -2.15 -7.01 -13.03
C PRO A 14 -2.88 -5.65 -12.96
N ASN A 15 -3.11 -5.03 -14.13
CA ASN A 15 -3.86 -3.78 -14.30
C ASN A 15 -5.37 -4.07 -14.38
N GLU A 16 -5.97 -4.46 -13.25
CA GLU A 16 -7.41 -4.75 -13.08
C GLU A 16 -7.99 -5.93 -13.89
N GLY A 17 -9.09 -6.51 -13.40
CA GLY A 17 -9.85 -7.54 -14.10
C GLY A 17 -9.93 -8.85 -13.33
N GLU A 18 -9.16 -9.86 -13.72
CA GLU A 18 -9.32 -11.21 -13.21
C GLU A 18 -7.96 -11.88 -13.17
N GLY A 19 -7.53 -12.32 -11.99
CA GLY A 19 -6.22 -12.90 -11.82
C GLY A 19 -5.78 -12.82 -10.38
N TYR A 20 -6.26 -13.74 -9.55
CA TYR A 20 -5.46 -14.24 -8.44
C TYR A 20 -4.33 -15.07 -9.04
N ASP A 21 -3.45 -14.41 -9.80
CA ASP A 21 -2.29 -15.09 -10.36
C ASP A 21 -1.35 -15.37 -9.19
N GLU A 22 -1.04 -16.66 -9.03
CA GLU A 22 -0.15 -17.16 -7.99
C GLU A 22 1.20 -16.41 -8.09
N GLY A 23 1.58 -15.74 -7.01
CA GLY A 23 2.76 -14.88 -6.92
C GLY A 23 2.51 -13.38 -7.07
N SER A 24 1.29 -12.93 -7.42
CA SER A 24 0.97 -11.50 -7.54
C SER A 24 1.05 -10.76 -6.20
N VAL A 25 1.29 -9.44 -6.24
CA VAL A 25 1.30 -8.65 -5.00
C VAL A 25 -0.08 -8.61 -4.35
N ARG A 26 -1.16 -8.64 -5.13
CA ARG A 26 -2.52 -8.74 -4.60
C ARG A 26 -2.68 -10.01 -3.77
N GLU A 27 -2.28 -11.15 -4.32
CA GLU A 27 -2.32 -12.42 -3.59
C GLU A 27 -1.47 -12.38 -2.32
N LYS A 28 -0.25 -11.85 -2.38
CA LYS A 28 0.62 -11.72 -1.19
C LYS A 28 0.00 -10.85 -0.10
N VAL A 29 -0.67 -9.75 -0.49
CA VAL A 29 -1.41 -8.87 0.42
C VAL A 29 -2.63 -9.57 1.01
N GLU A 30 -3.36 -10.35 0.21
CA GLU A 30 -4.53 -11.09 0.71
C GLU A 30 -4.14 -12.24 1.64
N ARG A 31 -3.01 -12.92 1.34
CA ARG A 31 -2.56 -14.12 2.04
C ARG A 31 -2.00 -13.85 3.44
N PHE A 32 -1.42 -12.68 3.70
CA PHE A 32 -0.89 -12.42 5.05
C PHE A 32 -2.05 -12.41 6.05
N SER A 33 -1.85 -12.96 7.24
CA SER A 33 -2.77 -12.74 8.35
C SER A 33 -1.99 -12.65 9.64
N VAL A 34 -2.36 -11.67 10.45
CA VAL A 34 -1.77 -11.44 11.77
C VAL A 34 -2.70 -11.99 12.85
N CYS A 35 -4.00 -12.11 12.56
CA CYS A 35 -5.00 -12.60 13.49
C CYS A 35 -5.32 -14.08 13.24
N SER A 36 -4.55 -15.00 13.80
CA SER A 36 -4.93 -16.43 13.81
C SER A 36 -6.05 -16.68 14.81
N ILE A 37 -7.17 -17.21 14.33
CA ILE A 37 -8.38 -17.51 15.14
C ILE A 37 -8.11 -18.62 16.16
N SER A 38 -7.05 -19.40 15.99
CA SER A 38 -6.72 -20.56 16.82
C SER A 38 -6.36 -20.21 18.27
N VAL A 39 -6.37 -18.92 18.66
CA VAL A 39 -6.04 -18.45 20.00
C VAL A 39 -7.31 -18.18 20.83
N THR A 40 -8.34 -19.02 20.74
CA THR A 40 -9.49 -18.94 21.66
C THR A 40 -9.45 -19.99 22.78
N GLU A 41 -8.67 -21.05 22.60
CA GLU A 41 -8.47 -22.08 23.62
C GLU A 41 -7.53 -21.54 24.71
N GLY A 42 -8.07 -21.19 25.88
CA GLY A 42 -7.32 -20.71 27.04
C GLY A 42 -7.73 -19.34 27.58
N TYR A 43 -8.65 -18.62 26.93
CA TYR A 43 -9.14 -17.34 27.45
C TYR A 43 -10.35 -17.50 28.37
N SER A 44 -10.31 -16.80 29.51
CA SER A 44 -11.35 -16.82 30.54
C SER A 44 -12.74 -16.37 30.05
N ASN A 45 -12.80 -15.62 28.93
CA ASN A 45 -14.06 -15.21 28.31
C ASN A 45 -14.00 -15.38 26.78
N PRO A 46 -14.46 -16.55 26.27
CA PRO A 46 -14.45 -16.86 24.84
C PRO A 46 -15.28 -15.90 23.98
N ALA A 47 -16.37 -15.36 24.52
CA ALA A 47 -17.25 -14.42 23.81
C ALA A 47 -16.56 -13.07 23.58
N ALA A 48 -15.97 -12.48 24.62
CA ALA A 48 -15.20 -11.24 24.52
C ALA A 48 -14.04 -11.37 23.52
N MET A 49 -13.32 -12.50 23.60
CA MET A 49 -12.22 -12.79 22.67
C MET A 49 -12.71 -12.90 21.22
N THR A 50 -13.86 -13.53 21.00
CA THR A 50 -14.47 -13.62 19.66
C THR A 50 -14.76 -12.24 19.07
N HIS A 51 -15.25 -11.28 19.88
CA HIS A 51 -15.49 -9.91 19.44
C HIS A 51 -14.19 -9.18 19.08
N ILE A 52 -13.15 -9.31 19.89
CA ILE A 52 -11.82 -8.74 19.62
C ILE A 52 -11.25 -9.29 18.32
N LEU A 53 -11.26 -10.61 18.15
CA LEU A 53 -10.73 -11.25 16.93
C LEU A 53 -11.52 -10.82 15.68
N ARG A 54 -12.85 -10.67 15.78
CA ARG A 54 -13.66 -10.16 14.67
C ARG A 54 -13.32 -8.72 14.32
N PHE A 55 -13.10 -7.86 15.33
CA PHE A 55 -12.67 -6.48 15.12
C PHE A 55 -11.29 -6.42 14.45
N LEU A 56 -10.29 -7.14 14.97
CA LEU A 56 -8.94 -7.13 14.42
C LEU A 56 -8.89 -7.64 12.98
N LYS A 57 -9.69 -8.66 12.64
CA LYS A 57 -9.86 -9.11 11.26
C LYS A 57 -10.47 -8.04 10.33
N ALA A 58 -11.44 -7.29 10.82
CA ALA A 58 -12.05 -6.21 10.04
C ALA A 58 -11.03 -5.09 9.78
N GLU A 59 -10.23 -4.73 10.78
CA GLU A 59 -9.13 -3.76 10.61
C GLU A 59 -8.03 -4.30 9.67
N GLU A 60 -7.67 -5.58 9.77
CA GLU A 60 -6.74 -6.23 8.85
C GLU A 60 -7.24 -6.17 7.39
N ALA A 61 -8.52 -6.47 7.14
CA ALA A 61 -9.12 -6.40 5.81
C ALA A 61 -9.13 -4.98 5.23
N LYS A 62 -9.45 -3.97 6.05
CA LYS A 62 -9.36 -2.55 5.64
C LYS A 62 -7.93 -2.18 5.26
N LEU A 63 -6.96 -2.60 6.07
CA LEU A 63 -5.55 -2.33 5.86
C LEU A 63 -5.02 -2.99 4.58
N LYS A 64 -5.42 -4.23 4.28
CA LYS A 64 -5.10 -4.92 3.02
C LYS A 64 -5.54 -4.13 1.79
N HIS A 65 -6.80 -3.70 1.77
CA HIS A 65 -7.35 -2.91 0.66
C HIS A 65 -6.61 -1.59 0.47
N PHE A 66 -6.30 -0.91 1.58
CA PHE A 66 -5.55 0.34 1.56
C PHE A 66 -4.13 0.13 1.01
N ILE A 67 -3.39 -0.85 1.52
CA ILE A 67 -2.01 -1.16 1.08
C ILE A 67 -1.98 -1.51 -0.40
N TYR A 68 -2.92 -2.32 -0.88
CA TYR A 68 -2.99 -2.66 -2.29
C TYR A 68 -3.13 -1.42 -3.18
N ARG A 69 -4.05 -0.51 -2.82
CA ARG A 69 -4.26 0.76 -3.53
C ARG A 69 -3.01 1.64 -3.51
N GLU A 70 -2.39 1.81 -2.35
CA GLU A 70 -1.18 2.62 -2.18
C GLU A 70 -0.01 2.06 -3.01
N ILE A 71 0.21 0.75 -2.98
CA ILE A 71 1.23 0.09 -3.82
C ILE A 71 0.97 0.37 -5.29
N ALA A 72 -0.27 0.18 -5.76
CA ALA A 72 -0.63 0.38 -7.16
C ALA A 72 -0.39 1.83 -7.61
N GLN A 73 -0.78 2.80 -6.78
CA GLN A 73 -0.59 4.23 -7.08
C GLN A 73 0.88 4.63 -7.08
N LYS A 74 1.63 4.31 -6.02
CA LYS A 74 3.06 4.65 -5.90
C LYS A 74 3.88 4.02 -7.01
N LYS A 75 3.51 2.83 -7.45
CA LYS A 75 4.14 2.16 -8.59
C LYS A 75 3.97 2.95 -9.88
N LYS A 76 2.77 3.48 -10.19
CA LYS A 76 2.57 4.33 -11.38
C LYS A 76 3.52 5.54 -11.36
N GLU A 77 3.67 6.19 -10.20
CA GLU A 77 4.60 7.30 -9.99
C GLU A 77 6.07 6.87 -10.21
N ILE A 78 6.47 5.73 -9.65
CA ILE A 78 7.82 5.17 -9.79
C ILE A 78 8.14 4.87 -11.26
N TYR A 79 7.20 4.32 -12.03
CA TYR A 79 7.41 4.06 -13.46
C TYR A 79 7.49 5.34 -14.29
N ALA A 80 6.65 6.33 -14.01
CA ALA A 80 6.72 7.63 -14.65
C ALA A 80 8.10 8.29 -14.42
N SER A 81 8.69 8.10 -13.24
CA SER A 81 9.99 8.68 -12.87
C SER A 81 11.16 8.28 -13.79
N ILE A 82 11.08 7.15 -14.50
CA ILE A 82 12.09 6.74 -15.48
C ILE A 82 12.11 7.74 -16.64
N THR A 83 10.92 8.00 -17.19
CA THR A 83 10.74 8.93 -18.31
C THR A 83 11.10 10.34 -17.88
N ASP A 84 10.68 10.74 -16.67
CA ASP A 84 11.00 12.06 -16.14
C ASP A 84 12.51 12.25 -15.96
N SER A 85 13.20 11.24 -15.44
CA SER A 85 14.66 11.27 -15.32
C SER A 85 15.37 11.39 -16.67
N ILE A 86 14.87 10.68 -17.70
CA ILE A 86 15.42 10.77 -19.06
C ILE A 86 15.19 12.18 -19.63
N LYS A 87 13.98 12.74 -19.45
CA LYS A 87 13.66 14.10 -19.90
C LYS A 87 14.56 15.13 -19.22
N GLU A 88 14.72 15.04 -17.90
CA GLU A 88 15.60 15.91 -17.09
C GLU A 88 17.04 15.91 -17.65
N GLU A 89 17.60 14.73 -17.97
CA GLU A 89 18.95 14.64 -18.55
C GLU A 89 19.04 15.19 -19.98
N MET A 90 17.95 15.15 -20.75
CA MET A 90 17.92 15.64 -22.12
C MET A 90 17.75 17.16 -22.22
N VAL A 91 17.22 17.84 -21.19
CA VAL A 91 16.99 19.30 -21.17
C VAL A 91 18.22 20.11 -21.63
N PRO A 92 19.44 19.88 -21.13
CA PRO A 92 20.62 20.64 -21.58
C PRO A 92 20.91 20.49 -23.07
N GLY A 93 20.63 19.32 -23.66
CA GLY A 93 20.77 19.10 -25.09
C GLY A 93 19.74 19.88 -25.91
N TYR A 94 18.50 19.94 -25.42
CA TYR A 94 17.45 20.74 -26.04
C TYR A 94 17.75 22.24 -25.98
N ASN A 95 18.20 22.75 -24.83
CA ASN A 95 18.56 24.16 -24.67
C ASN A 95 19.69 24.57 -25.64
N LYS A 96 20.74 23.75 -25.76
CA LYS A 96 21.84 24.01 -26.73
C LYS A 96 21.37 23.97 -28.19
N ALA A 97 20.43 23.07 -28.51
CA ALA A 97 19.85 23.02 -29.85
C ALA A 97 18.94 24.22 -30.13
N GLU A 98 18.25 24.75 -29.12
CA GLU A 98 17.41 25.94 -29.24
C GLU A 98 18.23 27.19 -29.63
N GLU A 99 19.42 27.35 -29.04
CA GLU A 99 20.36 28.45 -29.33
C GLU A 99 20.86 28.48 -30.78
N CYS A 100 20.78 27.35 -31.51
CA CYS A 100 21.23 27.26 -32.90
C CYS A 100 20.20 27.91 -33.85
N VAL A 101 20.53 29.05 -34.44
CA VAL A 101 19.65 29.81 -35.35
C VAL A 101 20.30 30.08 -36.71
N GLY A 102 19.49 30.43 -37.71
CA GLY A 102 19.96 30.79 -39.06
C GLY A 102 20.02 29.64 -40.07
N THR A 103 20.55 29.92 -41.26
CA THR A 103 20.65 28.96 -42.38
C THR A 103 21.56 27.80 -42.01
N GLY A 104 21.10 26.55 -42.24
CA GLY A 104 21.84 25.35 -41.87
C GLY A 104 21.71 24.93 -40.40
N SER A 105 21.02 25.71 -39.57
CA SER A 105 20.82 25.42 -38.14
C SER A 105 20.20 24.04 -37.88
N MET A 106 19.36 23.53 -38.76
CA MET A 106 18.75 22.21 -38.60
C MET A 106 19.79 21.07 -38.50
N LEU A 107 20.84 21.10 -39.34
CA LEU A 107 21.91 20.10 -39.29
C LEU A 107 22.71 20.21 -37.98
N VAL A 108 22.92 21.45 -37.52
CA VAL A 108 23.62 21.74 -36.27
C VAL A 108 22.80 21.23 -35.07
N LYS A 109 21.49 21.51 -35.02
CA LYS A 109 20.57 21.00 -33.99
C LYS A 109 20.59 19.48 -33.92
N GLN A 110 20.50 18.80 -35.06
CA GLN A 110 20.55 17.36 -35.12
C GLN A 110 21.89 16.81 -34.57
N THR A 111 23.00 17.47 -34.91
CA THR A 111 24.34 17.11 -34.43
C THR A 111 24.44 17.28 -32.92
N VAL A 112 24.00 18.42 -32.38
CA VAL A 112 23.99 18.71 -30.94
C VAL A 112 23.19 17.65 -30.16
N LEU A 113 21.97 17.35 -30.62
CA LEU A 113 21.11 16.37 -29.97
C LEU A 113 21.70 14.95 -30.03
N LYS A 114 22.30 14.56 -31.17
CA LYS A 114 22.94 13.25 -31.32
C LYS A 114 24.14 13.11 -30.41
N GLN A 115 25.01 14.12 -30.34
CA GLN A 115 26.18 14.12 -29.47
C GLN A 115 25.80 14.08 -27.99
N HIS A 116 24.79 14.86 -27.58
CA HIS A 116 24.28 14.86 -26.21
C HIS A 116 23.63 13.53 -25.83
N THR A 117 22.86 12.93 -26.73
CA THR A 117 22.26 11.60 -26.50
C THR A 117 23.35 10.54 -26.34
N GLU A 118 24.38 10.55 -27.19
CA GLU A 118 25.46 9.56 -27.12
C GLU A 118 26.30 9.73 -25.85
N SER A 119 26.56 10.96 -25.40
CA SER A 119 27.30 11.21 -24.16
C SER A 119 26.54 10.74 -22.91
N LEU A 120 25.20 10.76 -22.95
CA LEU A 120 24.33 10.32 -21.86
C LEU A 120 24.00 8.83 -21.86
N LYS A 121 24.29 8.13 -22.96
CA LYS A 121 23.88 6.74 -23.21
C LYS A 121 24.19 5.79 -22.05
N HIS A 122 25.31 5.98 -21.36
CA HIS A 122 25.71 5.12 -20.25
C HIS A 122 25.27 5.62 -18.87
N THR A 123 24.98 6.92 -18.72
CA THR A 123 24.72 7.55 -17.42
C THR A 123 23.24 7.76 -17.16
N MET A 124 22.48 8.20 -18.17
CA MET A 124 21.06 8.54 -18.04
C MET A 124 20.21 7.35 -17.62
N PHE A 125 20.41 6.17 -18.24
CA PHE A 125 19.68 4.96 -17.84
C PHE A 125 20.08 4.48 -16.44
N ASN A 126 21.34 4.61 -16.06
CA ASN A 126 21.79 4.27 -14.70
C ASN A 126 21.17 5.21 -13.66
N LYS A 127 21.09 6.51 -13.96
CA LYS A 127 20.43 7.50 -13.09
C LYS A 127 18.94 7.20 -12.94
N ALA A 128 18.24 6.96 -14.04
CA ALA A 128 16.83 6.58 -14.04
C ALA A 128 16.59 5.28 -13.26
N LYS A 129 17.42 4.25 -13.48
CA LYS A 129 17.37 2.98 -12.74
C LYS A 129 17.56 3.19 -11.24
N ASN A 130 18.56 3.97 -10.85
CA ASN A 130 18.86 4.23 -9.44
C ASN A 130 17.72 5.00 -8.75
N ARG A 131 17.15 6.01 -9.41
CA ARG A 131 15.97 6.74 -8.90
C ARG A 131 14.78 5.79 -8.67
N MET A 132 14.50 4.93 -9.65
CA MET A 132 13.44 3.93 -9.55
C MET A 132 13.67 2.96 -8.39
N LEU A 133 14.88 2.40 -8.26
CA LEU A 133 15.23 1.45 -7.18
C LEU A 133 15.15 2.10 -5.80
N THR A 134 15.64 3.33 -5.65
CA THR A 134 15.53 4.09 -4.39
C THR A 134 14.07 4.31 -4.02
N SER A 135 13.23 4.68 -4.98
CA SER A 135 11.80 4.88 -4.74
C SER A 135 11.08 3.60 -4.33
N PHE A 136 11.44 2.45 -4.91
CA PHE A 136 10.94 1.14 -4.46
C PHE A 136 11.34 0.82 -3.03
N ARG A 137 12.61 1.07 -2.63
CA ARG A 137 13.05 0.86 -1.24
C ARG A 137 12.28 1.73 -0.26
N HIS A 138 12.01 2.99 -0.63
CA HIS A 138 11.19 3.88 0.19
C HIS A 138 9.75 3.36 0.31
N LEU A 139 9.15 2.87 -0.78
CA LEU A 139 7.83 2.27 -0.76
C LEU A 139 7.76 1.06 0.18
N THR A 140 8.72 0.13 0.10
CA THR A 140 8.81 -1.03 1.01
C THR A 140 8.83 -0.59 2.47
N LYS A 141 9.72 0.36 2.81
CA LYS A 141 9.85 0.85 4.18
C LYS A 141 8.59 1.57 4.67
N SER A 142 7.94 2.33 3.79
CA SER A 142 6.69 3.03 4.11
C SER A 142 5.55 2.06 4.42
N ILE A 143 5.44 0.96 3.67
CA ILE A 143 4.40 -0.07 3.89
C ILE A 143 4.67 -0.82 5.19
N GLU A 144 5.93 -1.15 5.48
CA GLU A 144 6.31 -1.80 6.73
C GLU A 144 5.92 -0.96 7.97
N ILE A 145 6.25 0.33 7.96
CA ILE A 145 5.90 1.26 9.03
C ILE A 145 4.38 1.34 9.19
N MET A 146 3.66 1.52 8.08
CA MET A 146 2.20 1.62 8.06
C MET A 146 1.53 0.36 8.62
N LEU A 147 1.97 -0.83 8.19
CA LEU A 147 1.48 -2.10 8.71
C LEU A 147 1.63 -2.17 10.22
N ARG A 148 2.84 -1.87 10.71
CA ARG A 148 3.17 -1.94 12.13
C ARG A 148 2.32 -0.97 12.95
N GLU A 149 2.25 0.29 12.54
CA GLU A 149 1.52 1.33 13.28
C GLU A 149 0.02 1.03 13.32
N LYS A 150 -0.59 0.68 12.18
CA LYS A 150 -2.04 0.43 12.09
C LYS A 150 -2.47 -0.83 12.84
N LEU A 151 -1.67 -1.88 12.80
CA LEU A 151 -1.97 -3.10 13.56
C LEU A 151 -1.80 -2.89 15.07
N LEU A 152 -0.77 -2.17 15.51
CA LEU A 152 -0.59 -1.82 16.92
C LEU A 152 -1.72 -0.92 17.44
N GLU A 153 -2.13 0.07 16.65
CA GLU A 153 -3.26 0.94 16.94
C GLU A 153 -4.56 0.13 17.10
N ALA A 154 -4.85 -0.78 16.15
CA ALA A 154 -5.99 -1.67 16.23
C ALA A 154 -5.95 -2.58 17.47
N MET A 155 -4.79 -3.16 17.81
CA MET A 155 -4.63 -3.97 19.02
C MET A 155 -4.85 -3.15 20.30
N ALA A 156 -4.30 -1.94 20.39
CA ALA A 156 -4.50 -1.05 21.53
C ALA A 156 -5.99 -0.69 21.70
N HIS A 157 -6.68 -0.37 20.60
CA HIS A 157 -8.12 -0.11 20.62
C HIS A 157 -8.90 -1.35 21.08
N ALA A 158 -8.61 -2.53 20.55
CA ALA A 158 -9.31 -3.75 20.91
C ALA A 158 -9.17 -4.11 22.41
N LEU A 159 -8.02 -3.77 23.01
CA LEU A 159 -7.73 -4.03 24.43
C LEU A 159 -8.19 -2.90 25.37
N THR A 160 -8.75 -1.81 24.84
CA THR A 160 -9.21 -0.69 25.68
C THR A 160 -10.43 -1.09 26.51
N LYS A 161 -10.40 -0.77 27.81
CA LYS A 161 -11.38 -1.20 28.82
C LYS A 161 -12.84 -0.82 28.49
N SER A 162 -13.06 0.22 27.69
CA SER A 162 -14.38 0.67 27.23
C SER A 162 -15.07 -0.29 26.25
N ASN A 163 -14.33 -1.19 25.60
CA ASN A 163 -14.86 -2.12 24.59
C ASN A 163 -15.33 -3.44 25.18
N PHE A 164 -15.21 -3.63 26.49
CA PHE A 164 -15.74 -4.77 27.21
C PHE A 164 -17.03 -4.35 27.91
N PRO A 165 -18.22 -4.68 27.37
CA PRO A 165 -19.50 -4.35 28.01
C PRO A 165 -19.72 -5.06 29.36
N PHE A 166 -18.77 -5.92 29.78
CA PHE A 166 -18.74 -6.61 31.07
C PHE A 166 -18.63 -5.68 32.30
N SER A 167 -18.71 -4.35 32.13
CA SER A 167 -18.84 -3.41 33.24
C SER A 167 -20.20 -2.69 33.32
N MET A 168 -21.22 -3.07 32.52
CA MET A 168 -22.58 -2.66 32.86
C MET A 168 -23.04 -3.51 34.05
N ASP A 169 -22.99 -2.93 35.24
CA ASP A 169 -23.61 -3.49 36.42
C ASP A 169 -25.12 -3.47 36.24
N VAL A 170 -25.66 -4.58 35.75
CA VAL A 170 -27.11 -4.80 35.54
C VAL A 170 -27.79 -5.38 36.79
N SER A 171 -27.12 -5.35 37.95
CA SER A 171 -27.64 -5.95 39.19
C SER A 171 -28.87 -5.21 39.74
N ALA A 172 -29.11 -3.96 39.31
CA ALA A 172 -30.30 -3.20 39.67
C ALA A 172 -31.51 -3.65 38.85
N GLU A 173 -31.33 -3.82 37.54
CA GLU A 173 -32.35 -4.26 36.60
C GLU A 173 -32.78 -5.70 36.86
N ILE A 174 -31.83 -6.58 37.22
CA ILE A 174 -32.12 -7.96 37.64
C ILE A 174 -32.99 -7.98 38.91
N ARG A 175 -32.63 -7.17 39.92
CA ARG A 175 -33.41 -7.09 41.17
C ARG A 175 -34.82 -6.56 40.95
N GLU A 176 -34.99 -5.61 40.04
CA GLU A 176 -36.33 -5.10 39.71
C GLU A 176 -37.17 -6.14 38.95
N LEU A 177 -36.57 -6.91 38.03
CA LEU A 177 -37.25 -8.01 37.36
C LEU A 177 -37.71 -9.10 38.35
N GLU A 178 -36.85 -9.48 39.30
CA GLU A 178 -37.19 -10.45 40.35
C GLU A 178 -38.33 -9.95 41.25
N ARG A 179 -38.35 -8.65 41.56
CA ARG A 179 -39.44 -8.03 42.33
C ARG A 179 -40.76 -8.07 41.58
N LEU A 180 -40.73 -7.78 40.28
CA LEU A 180 -41.92 -7.76 39.43
C LEU A 180 -42.46 -9.18 39.17
N SER A 181 -41.60 -10.19 39.02
CA SER A 181 -42.07 -11.59 38.87
C SER A 181 -42.76 -12.10 40.14
N ALA A 182 -42.26 -11.72 41.32
CA ALA A 182 -42.88 -12.08 42.60
C ALA A 182 -44.28 -11.46 42.79
N LEU A 183 -44.58 -10.35 42.10
CA LEU A 183 -45.88 -9.68 42.13
C LEU A 183 -46.90 -10.29 41.15
N THR A 184 -46.46 -11.16 40.24
CA THR A 184 -47.33 -11.83 39.25
C THR A 184 -47.70 -13.27 39.63
N ASP A 185 -47.12 -13.79 40.71
CA ASP A 185 -47.39 -15.14 41.25
C ASP A 185 -48.38 -15.14 42.45
N GLU A 186 -48.99 -13.99 42.79
CA GLU A 186 -50.16 -13.85 43.70
C GLU A 186 -51.47 -13.69 42.90
#